data_AF-A0A1H8Y208-F1
#
_entry.id   AF-A0A1H8Y208-F1
#
_cell.length_a   1.000
_cell.length_b   1.000
_cell.length_c   1.000
_cell.angle_alpha   90.00
_cell.angle_beta   90.00
_cell.angle_gamma   90.00
#
_symmetry.space_group_name_H-M   'P 1'
#
loop_
_entity.id
_entity.type
_entity.pdbx_description
1 polymer ?
#
loop_
_entity_poly.entity_id
_entity_poly.type
_entity_poly.pdbx_seq_one_letter_code
_entity_poly.pdbx_strand_id
1 'polypeptide(L)'
;MTKQNANTLQSQSDIAIRIERLINAIQRTDSQACRISYSKHGDEQVRETMLSKYFDGIVQMVALLDGDVAYQYSWHLSLLQEACQAIGIERSPFGITCLNEGETRYLSTSETLNELTKCIRTLLAQKRFKRREHDQRYQAIQQEVEVDRYVDAMFDRYARICVIRVDLYYRAEVQARLRVERVFDDLNRLIAERERNLIFDHEIGYICSVEQGEDRGYHIHAAFFFNGAEVSADIYRAQRIGELWERITRGQGYFHN
;
A
#
# COMPACT_ATOMS: atom_id res chain seq x y z
N MET A 1 -11.35 32.12 5.48
CA MET A 1 -11.44 31.69 4.06
C MET A 1 -10.49 30.51 3.86
N THR A 2 -10.93 29.32 4.26
CA THR A 2 -10.23 28.07 3.99
C THR A 2 -10.53 27.68 2.55
N LYS A 3 -9.51 27.76 1.68
CA LYS A 3 -9.57 27.16 0.35
C LYS A 3 -9.79 25.66 0.55
N GLN A 4 -11.01 25.19 0.35
CA GLN A 4 -11.27 23.81 -0.04
C GLN A 4 -10.50 23.60 -1.34
N ASN A 5 -9.32 22.98 -1.25
CA ASN A 5 -8.66 22.49 -2.43
C ASN A 5 -9.55 21.39 -3.00
N ALA A 6 -9.93 21.61 -4.26
CA ALA A 6 -10.68 20.71 -5.10
C ALA A 6 -10.16 19.27 -4.97
N ASN A 7 -11.08 18.30 -5.10
CA ASN A 7 -10.84 16.87 -5.26
C ASN A 7 -9.58 16.55 -6.09
N THR A 8 -8.41 16.52 -5.46
CA THR A 8 -7.25 15.88 -6.05
C THR A 8 -7.51 14.40 -5.93
N LEU A 9 -7.71 13.73 -7.07
CA LEU A 9 -7.83 12.28 -7.10
C LEU A 9 -6.52 11.71 -6.54
N GLN A 10 -6.56 11.17 -5.33
CA GLN A 10 -5.39 10.61 -4.68
C GLN A 10 -5.01 9.30 -5.36
N SER A 11 -3.71 9.03 -5.46
CA SER A 11 -3.27 7.73 -5.97
C SER A 11 -3.72 6.62 -5.03
N GLN A 12 -3.80 5.38 -5.54
CA GLN A 12 -4.04 4.22 -4.67
C GLN A 12 -3.00 4.15 -3.54
N SER A 13 -1.75 4.52 -3.86
CA SER A 13 -0.67 4.56 -2.89
C SER A 13 -0.97 5.52 -1.73
N ASP A 14 -1.33 6.77 -2.04
CA ASP A 14 -1.64 7.78 -1.03
C ASP A 14 -2.80 7.36 -0.14
N ILE A 15 -3.83 6.74 -0.73
CA ILE A 15 -5.00 6.27 0.01
C ILE A 15 -4.59 5.16 0.97
N ALA A 16 -3.77 4.19 0.55
CA ALA A 16 -3.30 3.12 1.41
C ALA A 16 -2.47 3.64 2.61
N ILE A 17 -1.56 4.60 2.38
CA ILE A 17 -0.77 5.26 3.44
C ILE A 17 -1.69 6.00 4.42
N ARG A 18 -2.75 6.65 3.92
CA ARG A 18 -3.72 7.34 4.78
C ARG A 18 -4.51 6.37 5.65
N ILE A 19 -4.90 5.21 5.12
CA ILE A 19 -5.57 4.16 5.90
C ILE A 19 -4.66 3.69 7.04
N GLU A 20 -3.38 3.42 6.74
CA GLU A 20 -2.42 3.06 7.77
C GLU A 20 -2.29 4.15 8.85
N ARG A 21 -2.13 5.42 8.44
CA ARG A 21 -2.06 6.55 9.37
C ARG A 21 -3.32 6.69 10.23
N LEU A 22 -4.50 6.47 9.66
CA LEU A 22 -5.78 6.49 10.38
C LEU A 22 -5.84 5.40 11.44
N ILE A 23 -5.55 4.15 11.08
CA ILE A 23 -5.56 3.03 12.02
C ILE A 23 -4.52 3.23 13.14
N ASN A 24 -3.30 3.65 12.78
CA ASN A 24 -2.25 3.96 13.75
C ASN A 24 -2.66 5.11 14.68
N ALA A 25 -3.39 6.11 14.19
CA ALA A 25 -3.93 7.18 15.03
C ALA A 25 -5.00 6.66 16.00
N ILE A 26 -5.94 5.84 15.53
CA ILE A 26 -7.00 5.22 16.36
C ILE A 26 -6.40 4.35 17.47
N GLN A 27 -5.29 3.64 17.20
CA GLN A 27 -4.58 2.84 18.20
C GLN A 27 -3.95 3.69 19.31
N ARG A 28 -3.50 4.91 19.00
CA ARG A 28 -2.74 5.78 19.91
C ARG A 28 -3.60 6.74 20.73
N THR A 29 -4.90 6.83 20.45
CA THR A 29 -5.80 7.77 21.14
C THR A 29 -7.14 7.12 21.43
N ASP A 30 -7.74 7.50 22.56
CA ASP A 30 -9.10 7.09 22.94
C ASP A 30 -10.18 8.08 22.47
N SER A 31 -9.80 9.18 21.83
CA SER A 31 -10.75 10.20 21.37
C SER A 31 -11.75 9.66 20.34
N GLN A 32 -12.97 10.20 20.31
CA GLN A 32 -13.92 9.90 19.22
C GLN A 32 -13.46 10.54 17.90
N ALA A 33 -13.97 10.07 16.76
CA ALA A 33 -13.69 10.71 15.46
C ALA A 33 -14.14 12.17 15.46
N CYS A 34 -15.32 12.43 16.01
CA CYS A 34 -15.92 13.74 16.17
C CYS A 34 -16.64 13.83 17.52
N ARG A 35 -16.68 15.02 18.13
CA ARG A 35 -17.59 15.28 19.25
C ARG A 35 -18.89 15.82 18.70
N ILE A 36 -19.98 15.12 18.98
CA ILE A 36 -21.32 15.48 18.50
C ILE A 36 -22.12 16.03 19.68
N SER A 37 -22.81 17.14 19.44
CA SER A 37 -23.77 17.74 20.35
C SER A 37 -24.97 18.22 19.55
N TYR A 38 -26.10 18.50 20.21
CA TYR A 38 -27.32 18.91 19.54
C TYR A 38 -27.77 20.28 20.05
N SER A 39 -28.17 21.16 19.12
CA SER A 39 -28.74 22.46 19.44
C SER A 39 -30.10 22.29 20.15
N LYS A 40 -30.62 23.36 20.77
CA LYS A 40 -31.99 23.35 21.34
C LYS A 40 -33.08 23.05 20.30
N HIS A 41 -32.76 23.24 19.01
CA HIS A 41 -33.66 22.98 17.88
C HIS A 41 -33.42 21.62 17.22
N GLY A 42 -32.49 20.81 17.76
CA GLY A 42 -32.16 19.47 17.23
C GLY A 42 -31.09 19.46 16.15
N ASP A 43 -30.49 20.60 15.82
CA ASP A 43 -29.42 20.66 14.81
C ASP A 43 -28.13 20.02 15.34
N GLU A 44 -27.51 19.18 14.53
CA GLU A 44 -26.24 18.55 14.85
C GLU A 44 -25.10 19.59 14.87
N GLN A 45 -24.38 19.66 15.98
CA GLN A 45 -23.19 20.48 16.17
C GLN A 45 -21.98 19.58 16.34
N VAL A 46 -21.14 19.56 15.31
CA VAL A 46 -19.94 18.71 15.23
C VAL A 46 -18.71 19.54 15.59
N ARG A 47 -17.90 19.03 16.53
CA ARG A 47 -16.59 19.59 16.87
C ARG A 47 -15.48 18.60 16.54
N GLU A 48 -14.43 19.11 15.91
CA GLU A 48 -13.25 18.33 15.59
C GLU A 48 -12.52 17.81 16.84
N THR A 49 -11.86 16.67 16.67
CA THR A 49 -10.98 16.04 17.63
C THR A 49 -9.61 15.81 16.99
N MET A 50 -8.67 15.23 17.75
CA MET A 50 -7.37 14.83 17.21
C MET A 50 -7.46 13.79 16.07
N LEU A 51 -8.57 13.05 16.00
CA LEU A 51 -8.81 12.05 14.96
C LEU A 51 -9.44 12.61 13.69
N SER A 52 -10.17 13.73 13.75
CA SER A 52 -11.01 14.19 12.64
C SER A 52 -10.24 14.32 11.33
N LYS A 53 -9.02 14.89 11.36
CA LYS A 53 -8.15 15.04 10.19
C LYS A 53 -7.73 13.73 9.50
N TYR A 54 -7.73 12.60 10.21
CA TYR A 54 -7.35 11.31 9.62
C TYR A 54 -8.48 10.70 8.81
N PHE A 55 -9.71 11.19 8.98
CA PHE A 55 -10.86 10.82 8.17
C PHE A 55 -11.00 11.67 6.90
N ASP A 56 -10.09 12.63 6.67
CA ASP A 56 -10.04 13.38 5.42
C ASP A 56 -9.80 12.42 4.25
N GLY A 57 -10.79 12.33 3.36
CA GLY A 57 -10.77 11.39 2.24
C GLY A 57 -11.36 10.01 2.56
N ILE A 58 -12.14 9.86 3.63
CA ILE A 58 -12.76 8.58 4.01
C ILE A 58 -13.57 7.94 2.88
N VAL A 59 -14.22 8.74 2.03
CA VAL A 59 -14.98 8.24 0.87
C VAL A 59 -14.03 7.53 -0.12
N GLN A 60 -12.85 8.10 -0.37
CA GLN A 60 -11.82 7.49 -1.22
C GLN A 60 -11.21 6.25 -0.56
N MET A 61 -11.02 6.26 0.76
CA MET A 61 -10.53 5.09 1.51
C MET A 61 -11.51 3.92 1.42
N VAL A 62 -12.80 4.15 1.69
CA VAL A 62 -13.84 3.13 1.54
C VAL A 62 -13.91 2.66 0.08
N ALA A 63 -13.81 3.60 -0.87
CA ALA A 63 -13.84 3.25 -2.29
C ALA A 63 -12.71 2.34 -2.77
N LEU A 64 -11.55 2.42 -2.14
CA LEU A 64 -10.44 1.52 -2.43
C LEU A 64 -10.77 0.07 -2.04
N LEU A 65 -11.65 -0.14 -1.06
CA LEU A 65 -11.96 -1.45 -0.47
C LEU A 65 -13.12 -2.17 -1.18
N ASP A 66 -13.85 -1.48 -2.07
CA ASP A 66 -14.96 -2.03 -2.86
C ASP A 66 -14.48 -2.96 -4.00
N GLY A 67 -13.16 -3.07 -4.19
CA GLY A 67 -12.57 -3.97 -5.19
C GLY A 67 -12.34 -5.37 -4.64
N ASP A 68 -12.87 -6.37 -5.32
CA ASP A 68 -12.55 -7.78 -5.10
C ASP A 68 -11.23 -8.12 -5.79
N VAL A 69 -10.10 -7.86 -5.12
CA VAL A 69 -8.79 -8.22 -5.68
C VAL A 69 -7.94 -8.94 -4.65
N ALA A 70 -7.43 -10.09 -5.07
CA ALA A 70 -6.66 -11.05 -4.29
C ALA A 70 -5.19 -10.64 -4.05
N TYR A 71 -4.89 -9.35 -3.84
CA TYR A 71 -3.57 -8.96 -3.37
C TYR A 71 -3.55 -8.91 -1.84
N GLN A 72 -2.40 -9.28 -1.26
CA GLN A 72 -2.17 -9.13 0.17
C GLN A 72 -2.03 -7.64 0.50
N TYR A 73 -3.15 -6.95 0.62
CA TYR A 73 -3.19 -5.60 1.17
C TYR A 73 -2.55 -5.59 2.56
N SER A 74 -2.00 -4.44 2.98
CA SER A 74 -1.52 -4.30 4.35
C SER A 74 -2.64 -4.65 5.33
N TRP A 75 -2.30 -5.17 6.51
CA TRP A 75 -3.34 -5.56 7.46
C TRP A 75 -4.22 -4.39 7.91
N HIS A 76 -3.74 -3.15 7.83
CA HIS A 76 -4.52 -1.96 8.09
C HIS A 76 -5.69 -1.82 7.10
N LEU A 77 -5.46 -2.12 5.82
CA LEU A 77 -6.50 -2.13 4.79
C LEU A 77 -7.52 -3.25 5.07
N SER A 78 -7.07 -4.46 5.38
CA SER A 78 -7.97 -5.56 5.76
C SER A 78 -8.80 -5.22 7.00
N LEU A 79 -8.19 -4.58 8.00
CA LEU A 79 -8.87 -4.17 9.22
C LEU A 79 -9.94 -3.12 8.93
N LEU A 80 -9.61 -2.10 8.12
CA LEU A 80 -10.59 -1.10 7.73
C LEU A 80 -11.73 -1.72 6.92
N GLN A 81 -11.43 -2.62 5.99
CA GLN A 81 -12.44 -3.31 5.19
C GLN A 81 -13.41 -4.11 6.07
N GLU A 82 -12.88 -4.92 7.00
CA GLU A 82 -13.69 -5.69 7.92
C GLU A 82 -14.55 -4.79 8.82
N ALA A 83 -14.01 -3.65 9.28
CA ALA A 83 -14.77 -2.67 10.03
C ALA A 83 -15.90 -2.02 9.22
N CYS A 84 -15.63 -1.65 7.96
CA CYS A 84 -16.64 -1.08 7.05
C CYS A 84 -17.77 -2.08 6.79
N GLN A 85 -17.42 -3.35 6.56
CA GLN A 85 -18.40 -4.42 6.36
C GLN A 85 -19.21 -4.70 7.63
N ALA A 86 -18.57 -4.73 8.80
CA ALA A 86 -19.23 -5.04 10.07
C ALA A 86 -20.28 -4.00 10.47
N ILE A 87 -20.07 -2.72 10.17
CA ILE A 87 -21.06 -1.68 10.46
C ILE A 87 -22.01 -1.42 9.29
N GLY A 88 -21.82 -2.06 8.13
CA GLY A 88 -22.63 -1.85 6.94
C GLY A 88 -22.50 -0.43 6.37
N ILE A 89 -21.27 0.02 6.10
CA ILE A 89 -21.05 1.33 5.47
C ILE A 89 -21.68 1.36 4.08
N GLU A 90 -22.45 2.42 3.84
CA GLU A 90 -23.01 2.78 2.55
C GLU A 90 -22.52 4.17 2.13
N ARG A 91 -22.46 4.40 0.82
CA ARG A 91 -22.17 5.73 0.25
C ARG A 91 -23.47 6.50 0.08
N SER A 92 -23.49 7.74 0.58
CA SER A 92 -24.59 8.67 0.39
C SER A 92 -24.13 9.91 -0.40
N PRO A 93 -25.06 10.72 -0.94
CA PRO A 93 -24.72 12.01 -1.56
C PRO A 93 -23.95 12.97 -0.64
N PHE A 94 -23.99 12.75 0.68
CA PHE A 94 -23.37 13.59 1.70
C PHE A 94 -22.14 12.94 2.37
N GLY A 95 -21.65 11.81 1.84
CA GLY A 95 -20.46 11.12 2.34
C GLY A 95 -20.70 9.63 2.58
N ILE A 96 -20.38 9.16 3.78
CA ILE A 96 -20.64 7.78 4.21
C ILE A 96 -21.72 7.77 5.29
N THR A 97 -22.52 6.71 5.32
CA THR A 97 -23.53 6.48 6.35
C THR A 97 -23.58 5.00 6.70
N CYS A 98 -24.12 4.66 7.87
CA CYS A 98 -24.53 3.30 8.20
C CYS A 98 -25.79 3.33 9.05
N LEU A 99 -26.41 2.16 9.25
CA LEU A 99 -27.50 2.03 10.20
C LEU A 99 -26.97 2.13 11.64
N ASN A 100 -27.81 2.62 12.55
CA ASN A 100 -27.55 2.51 13.98
C ASN A 100 -27.63 1.04 14.44
N GLU A 101 -27.15 0.75 15.65
CA GLU A 101 -27.11 -0.61 16.22
C GLU A 101 -28.47 -1.33 16.24
N GLY A 102 -29.57 -0.57 16.34
CA GLY A 102 -30.94 -1.12 16.30
C GLY A 102 -31.56 -1.23 14.91
N GLU A 103 -30.81 -0.87 13.85
CA GLU A 103 -31.27 -0.85 12.45
C GLU A 103 -32.55 -0.02 12.22
N THR A 104 -32.77 1.02 13.04
CA THR A 104 -33.99 1.84 13.01
C THR A 104 -33.83 3.15 12.24
N ARG A 105 -32.59 3.64 12.06
CA ARG A 105 -32.30 4.85 11.29
C ARG A 105 -30.88 4.85 10.73
N TYR A 106 -30.69 5.62 9.68
CA TYR A 106 -29.36 5.98 9.19
C TYR A 106 -28.70 7.03 10.09
N LEU A 107 -27.39 6.90 10.24
CA LEU A 107 -26.54 7.79 11.01
C LEU A 107 -26.04 8.95 10.14
N SER A 108 -25.79 10.11 10.76
CA SER A 108 -25.04 11.19 10.11
C SER A 108 -23.63 10.73 9.74
N THR A 109 -22.93 11.47 8.87
CA THR A 109 -21.52 11.17 8.57
C THR A 109 -20.69 11.14 9.85
N SER A 110 -20.87 12.12 10.75
CA SER A 110 -20.12 12.21 12.01
C SER A 110 -20.42 11.05 12.96
N GLU A 111 -21.69 10.65 13.06
CA GLU A 111 -22.10 9.48 13.83
C GLU A 111 -21.48 8.20 13.25
N THR A 112 -21.51 8.05 11.93
CA THR A 112 -20.92 6.91 11.20
C THR A 112 -19.41 6.82 11.43
N LEU A 113 -18.69 7.94 11.41
CA LEU A 113 -17.25 7.98 11.72
C LEU A 113 -16.97 7.52 13.16
N ASN A 114 -17.83 7.91 14.10
CA ASN A 114 -17.72 7.47 15.49
C ASN A 114 -17.99 5.97 15.64
N GLU A 115 -18.99 5.42 14.95
CA GLU A 115 -19.25 3.97 14.94
C GLU A 115 -18.13 3.18 14.27
N LEU A 116 -17.59 3.66 13.15
CA LEU A 116 -16.42 3.07 12.51
C LEU A 116 -15.22 3.05 13.44
N THR A 117 -14.96 4.15 14.16
CA THR A 117 -13.86 4.23 15.14
C THR A 117 -14.04 3.21 16.27
N LYS A 118 -15.27 3.07 16.79
CA LYS A 118 -15.58 2.07 17.82
C LYS A 118 -15.37 0.64 17.30
N CYS A 119 -15.86 0.34 16.09
CA CYS A 119 -15.71 -0.97 15.46
C CYS A 119 -14.23 -1.33 15.27
N ILE A 120 -13.43 -0.40 14.72
CA ILE A 120 -11.98 -0.57 14.55
C ILE A 120 -11.31 -0.88 15.90
N ARG A 121 -11.64 -0.15 16.97
CA ARG A 121 -11.11 -0.44 18.32
C ARG A 121 -11.49 -1.81 18.83
N THR A 122 -12.75 -2.21 18.63
CA THR A 122 -13.22 -3.55 19.01
C THR A 122 -12.45 -4.64 18.27
N LEU A 123 -12.23 -4.49 16.96
CA LEU A 123 -11.41 -5.41 16.16
C LEU A 123 -9.96 -5.43 16.64
N LEU A 124 -9.34 -4.27 16.86
CA LEU A 124 -7.97 -4.15 17.39
C LEU A 124 -7.79 -4.81 18.76
N ALA A 125 -8.84 -4.85 19.59
CA ALA A 125 -8.80 -5.53 20.88
C ALA A 125 -8.76 -7.07 20.75
N GLN A 126 -9.18 -7.63 19.61
CA GLN A 126 -9.20 -9.06 19.36
C GLN A 126 -7.78 -9.63 19.22
N LYS A 127 -7.57 -10.84 19.76
CA LYS A 127 -6.26 -11.51 19.74
C LYS A 127 -5.65 -11.63 18.35
N ARG A 128 -6.47 -11.86 17.31
CA ARG A 128 -5.99 -12.00 15.92
C ARG A 128 -5.33 -10.71 15.39
N PHE A 129 -5.83 -9.53 15.76
CA PHE A 129 -5.27 -8.25 15.32
C PHE A 129 -4.11 -7.79 16.20
N LYS A 130 -4.15 -8.09 17.51
CA LYS A 130 -3.01 -7.85 18.41
C LYS A 130 -1.74 -8.60 17.99
N ARG A 131 -1.90 -9.77 17.39
CA ARG A 131 -0.77 -10.59 16.91
C ARG A 131 -0.22 -10.11 15.57
N ARG A 132 -0.99 -9.41 14.73
CA ARG A 132 -0.56 -9.08 13.36
C ARG A 132 0.72 -8.27 13.29
N GLU A 133 0.95 -7.31 14.19
CA GLU A 133 2.21 -6.56 14.21
C GLU A 133 3.41 -7.47 14.52
N HIS A 134 3.25 -8.40 15.47
CA HIS A 134 4.25 -9.40 15.78
C HIS A 134 4.44 -10.38 14.61
N ASP A 135 3.35 -10.83 13.99
CA ASP A 135 3.38 -11.77 12.86
C ASP A 135 4.07 -11.14 11.65
N GLN A 136 3.82 -9.86 11.35
CA GLN A 136 4.53 -9.12 10.31
C GLN A 136 6.01 -9.01 10.59
N ARG A 137 6.39 -8.65 11.84
CA ARG A 137 7.81 -8.58 12.21
C ARG A 137 8.47 -9.95 12.09
N TYR A 138 7.79 -11.01 12.50
CA TYR A 138 8.28 -12.37 12.36
C TYR A 138 8.44 -12.77 10.89
N GLN A 139 7.45 -12.47 10.03
CA GLN A 139 7.53 -12.70 8.59
C GLN A 139 8.69 -11.95 7.95
N ALA A 140 8.91 -10.68 8.31
CA ALA A 140 10.04 -9.90 7.81
C ALA A 140 11.39 -10.54 8.20
N ILE A 141 11.53 -11.02 9.45
CA ILE A 141 12.73 -11.74 9.90
C ILE A 141 12.90 -13.06 9.12
N GLN A 142 11.81 -13.81 8.89
CA GLN A 142 11.92 -15.05 8.10
C GLN A 142 12.31 -14.76 6.64
N GLN A 143 11.76 -13.71 6.03
CA GLN A 143 12.13 -13.27 4.69
C GLN A 143 13.61 -12.87 4.62
N GLU A 144 14.12 -12.15 5.63
CA GLU A 144 15.53 -11.80 5.73
C GLU A 144 16.41 -13.06 5.78
N VAL A 145 16.08 -14.03 6.64
CA VAL A 145 16.81 -15.32 6.73
C VAL A 145 16.75 -16.11 5.42
N GLU A 146 15.63 -16.11 4.71
CA GLU A 146 15.48 -16.79 3.43
C GLU A 146 16.32 -16.12 2.32
N VAL A 147 16.34 -14.78 2.30
CA VAL A 147 17.18 -13.99 1.38
C VAL A 147 18.66 -14.25 1.66
N ASP A 148 19.09 -14.22 2.92
CA ASP A 148 20.48 -14.49 3.31
C ASP A 148 20.90 -15.88 2.85
N ARG A 149 20.08 -16.91 3.13
CA ARG A 149 20.34 -18.28 2.66
C ARG A 149 20.41 -18.39 1.14
N TYR A 150 19.55 -17.66 0.43
CA TYR A 150 19.54 -17.65 -1.03
C TYR A 150 20.82 -17.04 -1.59
N VAL A 151 21.28 -15.93 -1.01
CA VAL A 151 22.51 -15.24 -1.39
C VAL A 151 23.75 -16.05 -1.02
N ASP A 152 23.82 -16.61 0.19
CA ASP A 152 24.92 -17.48 0.65
C ASP A 152 25.10 -18.67 -0.28
N ALA A 153 24.01 -19.33 -0.69
CA ALA A 153 24.05 -20.46 -1.61
C ALA A 153 24.64 -20.10 -2.99
N MET A 154 24.56 -18.82 -3.41
CA MET A 154 25.24 -18.34 -4.61
C MET A 154 26.73 -18.16 -4.37
N PHE A 155 27.13 -17.52 -3.26
CA PHE A 155 28.52 -17.30 -2.90
C PHE A 155 29.30 -18.61 -2.68
N ASP A 156 28.64 -19.65 -2.18
CA ASP A 156 29.22 -21.00 -2.05
C ASP A 156 29.52 -21.66 -3.40
N ARG A 157 28.79 -21.30 -4.45
CA ARG A 157 28.90 -21.92 -5.78
C ARG A 157 29.81 -21.14 -6.73
N TYR A 158 29.85 -19.82 -6.64
CA TYR A 158 30.53 -18.96 -7.60
C TYR A 158 31.64 -18.14 -6.92
N ALA A 159 32.88 -18.34 -7.38
CA ALA A 159 34.05 -17.63 -6.85
C ALA A 159 33.98 -16.09 -7.04
N ARG A 160 33.20 -15.62 -8.01
CA ARG A 160 32.95 -14.20 -8.28
C ARG A 160 31.49 -14.00 -8.68
N ILE A 161 30.84 -13.01 -8.09
CA ILE A 161 29.47 -12.61 -8.39
C ILE A 161 29.46 -11.15 -8.81
N CYS A 162 28.77 -10.83 -9.91
CA CYS A 162 28.45 -9.47 -10.30
C CYS A 162 27.00 -9.20 -9.95
N VAL A 163 26.74 -8.19 -9.10
CA VAL A 163 25.40 -7.81 -8.68
C VAL A 163 25.00 -6.55 -9.43
N ILE A 164 23.84 -6.58 -10.08
CA ILE A 164 23.26 -5.44 -10.77
C ILE A 164 21.98 -5.06 -10.04
N ARG A 165 22.01 -3.90 -9.38
CA ARG A 165 20.85 -3.32 -8.73
C ARG A 165 20.20 -2.32 -9.66
N VAL A 166 18.89 -2.38 -9.81
CA VAL A 166 18.11 -1.36 -10.50
C VAL A 166 16.87 -1.02 -9.67
N ASP A 167 16.66 0.27 -9.48
CA ASP A 167 15.45 0.80 -8.89
C ASP A 167 14.51 1.21 -10.04
N LEU A 168 13.35 0.58 -10.14
CA LEU A 168 12.38 0.75 -11.22
C LEU A 168 11.20 1.57 -10.71
N TYR A 169 10.97 2.72 -11.32
CA TYR A 169 9.98 3.71 -10.90
C TYR A 169 8.92 3.94 -11.97
N TYR A 170 7.87 4.65 -11.58
CA TYR A 170 6.84 5.20 -12.46
C TYR A 170 6.88 6.72 -12.46
N ARG A 171 6.72 7.33 -13.64
CA ARG A 171 6.72 8.78 -13.79
C ARG A 171 5.52 9.42 -13.08
N ALA A 172 5.69 10.65 -12.60
CA ALA A 172 4.69 11.35 -11.78
C ALA A 172 3.31 11.46 -12.47
N GLU A 173 3.29 11.59 -13.79
CA GLU A 173 2.06 11.76 -14.59
C GLU A 173 1.15 10.52 -14.53
N VAL A 174 1.70 9.34 -14.25
CA VAL A 174 0.93 8.09 -14.18
C VAL A 174 0.62 7.66 -12.75
N GLN A 175 1.33 8.18 -11.75
CA GLN A 175 1.19 7.75 -10.35
C GLN A 175 -0.24 7.92 -9.81
N ALA A 176 -0.94 9.00 -10.19
CA ALA A 176 -2.31 9.27 -9.74
C ALA A 176 -3.32 8.16 -10.12
N ARG A 177 -3.05 7.41 -11.20
CA ARG A 177 -3.91 6.31 -11.68
C ARG A 177 -3.22 4.94 -11.59
N LEU A 178 -1.99 4.90 -11.08
CA LEU A 178 -1.25 3.67 -10.93
C LEU A 178 -1.88 2.87 -9.80
N ARG A 179 -2.10 1.59 -10.08
CA ARG A 179 -2.56 0.64 -9.08
C ARG A 179 -1.53 -0.47 -8.90
N VAL A 180 -1.43 -1.01 -7.69
CA VAL A 180 -0.49 -2.05 -7.29
C VAL A 180 -0.65 -3.31 -8.13
N GLU A 181 -1.86 -3.62 -8.60
CA GLU A 181 -2.12 -4.76 -9.47
C GLU A 181 -1.32 -4.64 -10.77
N ARG A 182 -1.34 -3.44 -11.35
CA ARG A 182 -0.55 -3.13 -12.54
C ARG A 182 0.95 -3.20 -12.27
N VAL A 183 1.39 -2.81 -11.08
CA VAL A 183 2.81 -2.89 -10.69
C VAL A 183 3.28 -4.34 -10.67
N PHE A 184 2.49 -5.23 -10.08
CA PHE A 184 2.77 -6.67 -10.11
C PHE A 184 2.67 -7.27 -11.51
N ASP A 185 1.72 -6.83 -12.35
CA ASP A 185 1.64 -7.29 -13.75
C ASP A 185 2.88 -6.88 -14.55
N ASP A 186 3.34 -5.64 -14.41
CA ASP A 186 4.53 -5.15 -15.09
C ASP A 186 5.80 -5.83 -14.55
N LEU A 187 5.88 -6.14 -13.24
CA LEU A 187 6.94 -6.97 -12.66
C LEU A 187 6.91 -8.41 -13.21
N ASN A 188 5.75 -9.06 -13.25
CA ASN A 188 5.60 -10.40 -13.81
C ASN A 188 6.01 -10.46 -15.27
N ARG A 189 5.73 -9.40 -16.05
CA ARG A 189 6.22 -9.26 -17.42
C ARG A 189 7.74 -9.14 -17.48
N LEU A 190 8.35 -8.38 -16.57
CA LEU A 190 9.82 -8.30 -16.48
C LEU A 190 10.43 -9.67 -16.21
N ILE A 191 9.89 -10.41 -15.25
CA ILE A 191 10.32 -11.78 -14.91
C ILE A 191 10.14 -12.73 -16.10
N ALA A 192 9.03 -12.64 -16.83
CA ALA A 192 8.79 -13.50 -18.00
C ALA A 192 9.70 -13.15 -19.20
N GLU A 193 9.93 -11.86 -19.46
CA GLU A 193 10.84 -11.41 -20.52
C GLU A 193 12.29 -11.78 -20.22
N ARG A 194 12.69 -11.72 -18.94
CA ARG A 194 14.03 -12.11 -18.45
C ARG A 194 14.42 -13.51 -18.89
N GLU A 195 13.51 -14.49 -18.78
CA GLU A 195 13.77 -15.90 -19.12
C GLU A 195 14.19 -16.13 -20.58
N ARG A 196 13.91 -15.19 -21.49
CA ARG A 196 14.15 -15.33 -22.93
C ARG A 196 15.12 -14.28 -23.48
N ASN A 197 15.69 -13.44 -22.61
CA ASN A 197 16.42 -12.26 -23.02
C ASN A 197 17.90 -12.38 -22.67
N LEU A 198 18.76 -12.28 -23.70
CA LEU A 198 20.22 -12.41 -23.59
C LEU A 198 20.88 -11.40 -22.65
N ILE A 199 20.19 -10.30 -22.29
CA ILE A 199 20.64 -9.37 -21.25
C ILE A 199 20.85 -10.09 -19.91
N PHE A 200 20.14 -11.20 -19.68
CA PHE A 200 20.22 -12.02 -18.48
C PHE A 200 21.06 -13.30 -18.69
N ASP A 201 21.81 -13.41 -19.79
CA ASP A 201 22.76 -14.51 -19.96
C ASP A 201 23.77 -14.52 -18.82
N HIS A 202 24.00 -15.72 -18.27
CA HIS A 202 24.82 -15.99 -17.08
C HIS A 202 24.26 -15.42 -15.77
N GLU A 203 22.97 -15.06 -15.71
CA GLU A 203 22.27 -14.84 -14.45
C GLU A 203 22.26 -16.13 -13.62
N ILE A 204 22.55 -15.98 -12.33
CA ILE A 204 22.60 -17.06 -11.34
C ILE A 204 21.53 -16.90 -10.26
N GLY A 205 20.85 -15.75 -10.21
CA GLY A 205 19.74 -15.48 -9.31
C GLY A 205 19.22 -14.06 -9.42
N TYR A 206 18.09 -13.78 -8.78
CA TYR A 206 17.51 -12.44 -8.70
C TYR A 206 16.63 -12.27 -7.46
N ILE A 207 16.48 -11.02 -7.02
CA ILE A 207 15.57 -10.60 -5.94
C ILE A 207 14.81 -9.39 -6.44
N CYS A 208 13.50 -9.33 -6.20
CA CYS A 208 12.66 -8.18 -6.51
C CYS A 208 11.74 -7.87 -5.32
N SER A 209 11.66 -6.61 -4.92
CA SER A 209 10.77 -6.09 -3.88
C SER A 209 9.90 -4.99 -4.46
N VAL A 210 8.58 -5.09 -4.28
CA VAL A 210 7.64 -3.99 -4.57
C VAL A 210 7.47 -3.17 -3.31
N GLU A 211 7.79 -1.89 -3.39
CA GLU A 211 7.74 -0.97 -2.26
C GLU A 211 6.81 0.20 -2.52
N GLN A 212 6.42 0.85 -1.43
CA GLN A 212 5.54 2.00 -1.42
C GLN A 212 6.21 3.14 -0.65
N GLY A 213 6.62 4.19 -1.36
CA GLY A 213 7.21 5.39 -0.77
C GLY A 213 6.23 6.56 -0.73
N GLU A 214 6.39 7.46 0.26
CA GLU A 214 5.53 8.65 0.39
C GLU A 214 5.68 9.61 -0.82
N ASP A 215 6.89 9.78 -1.34
CA ASP A 215 7.16 10.72 -2.44
C ASP A 215 7.06 10.10 -3.83
N ARG A 216 7.34 8.80 -3.95
CA ARG A 216 7.48 8.10 -5.24
C ARG A 216 6.36 7.09 -5.53
N GLY A 217 5.44 6.90 -4.59
CA GLY A 217 4.40 5.88 -4.69
C GLY A 217 4.99 4.48 -4.83
N TYR A 218 4.33 3.64 -5.62
CA TYR A 218 4.80 2.28 -5.88
C TYR A 218 6.03 2.25 -6.78
N HIS A 219 7.03 1.47 -6.40
CA HIS A 219 8.26 1.24 -7.15
C HIS A 219 8.83 -0.14 -6.83
N ILE A 220 9.84 -0.56 -7.60
CA ILE A 220 10.42 -1.90 -7.48
C ILE A 220 11.93 -1.76 -7.26
N HIS A 221 12.45 -2.40 -6.23
CA HIS A 221 13.88 -2.66 -6.09
C HIS A 221 14.18 -4.03 -6.66
N ALA A 222 15.05 -4.10 -7.68
CA ALA A 222 15.48 -5.37 -8.25
C ALA A 222 17.00 -5.51 -8.16
N ALA A 223 17.46 -6.69 -7.76
CA ALA A 223 18.86 -7.09 -7.77
C ALA A 223 19.00 -8.38 -8.59
N PHE A 224 19.82 -8.35 -9.62
CA PHE A 224 20.14 -9.50 -10.46
C PHE A 224 21.59 -9.91 -10.20
N PHE A 225 21.82 -11.20 -10.02
CA PHE A 225 23.11 -11.78 -9.68
C PHE A 225 23.62 -12.54 -10.89
N PHE A 226 24.87 -12.30 -11.29
CA PHE A 226 25.51 -12.91 -12.45
C PHE A 226 26.80 -13.62 -12.06
N ASN A 227 27.17 -14.65 -12.82
CA ASN A 227 28.49 -15.26 -12.71
C ASN A 227 29.57 -14.23 -13.12
N GLY A 228 30.32 -13.72 -12.15
CA GLY A 228 31.34 -12.70 -12.35
C GLY A 228 32.61 -13.17 -13.06
N ALA A 229 32.72 -14.47 -13.36
CA ALA A 229 33.75 -14.98 -14.26
C ALA A 229 33.39 -14.74 -15.74
N GLU A 230 32.10 -14.70 -16.07
CA GLU A 230 31.57 -14.55 -17.45
C GLU A 230 31.16 -13.09 -17.75
N VAL A 231 30.81 -12.33 -16.71
CA VAL A 231 30.26 -10.98 -16.85
C VAL A 231 31.16 -9.95 -16.14
N SER A 232 31.54 -8.88 -16.86
CA SER A 232 32.47 -7.85 -16.36
C SER A 232 32.01 -6.39 -16.56
N ALA A 233 30.72 -6.12 -16.80
CA ALA A 233 30.20 -4.76 -16.97
C ALA A 233 28.79 -4.59 -16.36
N ASP A 234 28.73 -3.96 -15.19
CA ASP A 234 27.53 -3.68 -14.41
C ASP A 234 26.67 -2.57 -15.05
N ILE A 235 27.28 -1.44 -15.42
CA ILE A 235 26.57 -0.25 -15.91
C ILE A 235 25.79 -0.52 -17.20
N TYR A 236 26.41 -1.18 -18.18
CA TYR A 236 25.76 -1.47 -19.47
C TYR A 236 24.53 -2.35 -19.28
N ARG A 237 24.65 -3.43 -18.50
CA ARG A 237 23.53 -4.34 -18.24
C ARG A 237 22.44 -3.68 -17.42
N ALA A 238 22.80 -2.90 -16.40
CA ALA A 238 21.81 -2.12 -15.64
C ALA A 238 21.01 -1.19 -16.55
N GLN A 239 21.68 -0.49 -17.47
CA GLN A 239 21.02 0.35 -18.48
C GLN A 239 20.07 -0.46 -19.36
N ARG A 240 20.51 -1.63 -19.86
CA ARG A 240 19.66 -2.50 -20.71
C ARG A 240 18.45 -3.07 -19.97
N ILE A 241 18.58 -3.40 -18.69
CA ILE A 241 17.45 -3.81 -17.84
C ILE A 241 16.50 -2.63 -17.63
N GLY A 242 17.04 -1.44 -17.39
CA GLY A 242 16.26 -0.21 -17.29
C GLY A 242 15.46 0.11 -18.55
N GLU A 243 16.09 0.00 -19.73
CA GLU A 243 15.42 0.19 -21.03
C GLU A 243 14.34 -0.87 -21.28
N LEU A 244 14.55 -2.11 -20.81
CA LEU A 244 13.52 -3.16 -20.82
C LEU A 244 12.33 -2.76 -19.95
N TRP A 245 12.56 -2.21 -18.76
CA TRP A 245 11.50 -1.70 -17.89
C TRP A 245 10.69 -0.57 -18.55
N GLU A 246 11.35 0.40 -19.16
CA GLU A 246 10.69 1.46 -19.93
C GLU A 246 9.83 0.89 -21.05
N ARG A 247 10.31 -0.14 -21.75
CA ARG A 247 9.54 -0.83 -22.80
C ARG A 247 8.31 -1.55 -22.25
N ILE A 248 8.46 -2.32 -21.17
CA ILE A 248 7.36 -3.06 -20.51
C ILE A 248 6.25 -2.10 -20.08
N THR A 249 6.64 -0.99 -19.47
CA THR A 249 5.73 0.05 -18.97
C THR A 249 5.25 1.02 -20.07
N ARG A 250 5.65 0.81 -21.33
CA ARG A 250 5.30 1.66 -22.48
C ARG A 250 5.69 3.13 -22.28
N GLY A 251 6.89 3.35 -21.76
CA GLY A 251 7.48 4.67 -21.47
C GLY A 251 6.98 5.33 -20.18
N GLN A 252 6.07 4.67 -19.44
CA GLN A 252 5.52 5.21 -18.20
C GLN A 252 6.43 4.97 -17.00
N GLY A 253 7.35 4.01 -17.11
CA GLY A 253 8.41 3.76 -16.16
C GLY A 253 9.69 4.54 -16.48
N TYR A 254 10.59 4.56 -15.51
CA TYR A 254 11.99 4.95 -15.63
C TYR A 254 12.80 4.18 -14.59
N PHE A 255 14.13 4.27 -14.61
CA PHE A 255 15.00 3.51 -13.72
C PHE A 255 16.16 4.35 -13.20
N HIS A 256 16.72 3.93 -12.06
CA HIS A 256 18.04 4.34 -11.56
C HIS A 256 18.88 3.09 -11.26
N ASN A 257 20.20 3.19 -11.39
CA ASN A 257 21.19 2.18 -11.03
C ASN A 257 22.14 2.79 -10.00
#